data_AF-M5BNR3-F1
#
_entry.id   AF-M5BNR3-F1
#
_cell.length_a   1.000
_cell.length_b   1.000
_cell.length_c   1.000
_cell.angle_alpha   90.00
_cell.angle_beta   90.00
_cell.angle_gamma   90.00
#
_symmetry.space_group_name_H-M   'P 1'
#
loop_
_entity.id
_entity.type
_entity.pdbx_description
1 polymer ?
#
loop_
_entity_poly.entity_id
_entity_poly.type
_entity_poly.pdbx_seq_one_letter_code
_entity_poly.pdbx_strand_id
1 'polypeptide(L)'
;MGYSVWDVSRMTAQITAHASSPHTYRWKGKILVSTYGGSDRGDAFWNQLKVSCANAGVQIAFAPAFNDYRNPDGASGLVSKFSSIDGFFNWWSWPEDNGQLLTTASDLAFKSAIKQSRSGPYIMSVSPWQFKEMGGTQNWVQLSDTLWDYRWKQVINDVKPDIVEIVTWNDYAESHYIGDINPNVYLDSNVSHYVNGFVHAPWRIVADYYIKWYKNGSAPVVGKDQIVFWYRSHPKGVSCSQGDRPRNSQYPADAVFALALLTRPATVTLDIGSKHFQWDAPAGNSMGSVPFPPEDVQIPYIQIIRNGAKVKDGYGSTYVTNSCPIYNFNPFVGVIG
;
A
#
# COMPACT_ATOMS: atom_id res chain seq x y z
N MET A 1 0.05 -21.00 8.19
CA MET A 1 0.20 -21.40 6.78
C MET A 1 1.57 -22.07 6.62
N GLY A 2 1.63 -23.33 6.22
CA GLY A 2 2.90 -23.96 5.87
C GLY A 2 3.41 -23.30 4.60
N TYR A 3 4.54 -22.57 4.67
CA TYR A 3 5.19 -22.01 3.49
C TYR A 3 5.38 -23.14 2.47
N SER A 4 4.87 -22.97 1.25
CA SER A 4 5.18 -23.91 0.18
C SER A 4 6.71 -23.97 0.07
N VAL A 5 7.27 -25.18 0.20
CA VAL A 5 8.69 -25.39 -0.05
C VAL A 5 8.94 -24.94 -1.49
N TRP A 6 9.85 -23.97 -1.66
CA TRP A 6 10.31 -23.55 -2.98
C TRP A 6 10.85 -24.78 -3.72
N ASP A 7 10.15 -25.21 -4.77
CA ASP A 7 10.48 -26.40 -5.55
C ASP A 7 10.41 -26.09 -7.03
N VAL A 8 11.53 -26.22 -7.74
CA VAL A 8 11.63 -25.83 -9.15
C VAL A 8 10.64 -26.59 -10.02
N SER A 9 10.45 -27.89 -9.79
CA SER A 9 9.54 -28.72 -10.60
C SER A 9 8.10 -28.24 -10.49
N ARG A 10 7.63 -28.02 -9.25
CA ARG A 10 6.28 -27.50 -8.96
C ARG A 10 6.09 -26.10 -9.54
N MET A 11 7.07 -25.22 -9.37
CA MET A 11 7.01 -23.86 -9.90
C MET A 11 6.96 -23.86 -11.43
N THR A 12 7.82 -24.63 -12.08
CA THR A 12 7.79 -24.79 -13.55
C THR A 12 6.43 -25.31 -14.00
N ALA A 13 5.88 -26.35 -13.35
CA ALA A 13 4.57 -26.89 -13.69
C ALA A 13 3.44 -25.84 -13.56
N GLN A 14 3.46 -25.02 -12.51
CA GLN A 14 2.49 -23.94 -12.34
C GLN A 14 2.63 -22.85 -13.42
N ILE A 15 3.87 -22.43 -13.72
CA ILE A 15 4.12 -21.40 -14.74
C ILE A 15 3.70 -21.91 -16.13
N THR A 16 4.06 -23.14 -16.49
CA THR A 16 3.78 -23.70 -17.81
C THR A 16 2.30 -24.00 -18.02
N ALA A 17 1.59 -24.44 -16.97
CA ALA A 17 0.14 -24.68 -17.02
C ALA A 17 -0.68 -23.43 -17.41
N HIS A 18 -0.16 -22.24 -17.15
CA HIS A 18 -0.81 -20.97 -17.49
C HIS A 18 -0.16 -20.23 -18.66
N ALA A 19 0.87 -20.79 -19.29
CA ALA A 19 1.67 -20.07 -20.28
C ALA A 19 0.86 -19.66 -21.52
N SER A 20 -0.08 -20.48 -22.00
CA SER A 20 -0.88 -20.17 -23.20
C SER A 20 -2.07 -19.25 -22.93
N SER A 21 -2.37 -18.91 -21.67
CA SER A 21 -3.51 -18.06 -21.34
C SER A 21 -3.32 -16.64 -21.88
N PRO A 22 -4.34 -16.04 -22.52
CA PRO A 22 -4.30 -14.63 -22.93
C PRO A 22 -4.27 -13.65 -21.74
N HIS A 23 -4.57 -14.13 -20.53
CA HIS A 23 -4.54 -13.33 -19.30
C HIS A 23 -3.19 -13.40 -18.56
N THR A 24 -2.24 -14.20 -19.05
CA THR A 24 -0.89 -14.27 -18.46
C THR A 24 -0.12 -13.02 -18.84
N TYR A 25 0.28 -12.24 -17.84
CA TYR A 25 1.06 -11.03 -18.07
C TYR A 25 2.45 -11.34 -18.61
N ARG A 26 2.88 -10.59 -19.64
CA ARG A 26 4.16 -10.78 -20.31
C ARG A 26 4.96 -9.49 -20.38
N TRP A 27 6.19 -9.54 -19.88
CA TRP A 27 7.17 -8.48 -20.07
C TRP A 27 7.96 -8.75 -21.36
N LYS A 28 7.75 -7.93 -22.39
CA LYS A 28 8.44 -8.03 -23.69
C LYS A 28 8.43 -9.46 -24.26
N GLY A 29 7.26 -10.10 -24.22
CA GLY A 29 7.03 -11.46 -24.74
C GLY A 29 7.30 -12.60 -23.74
N LYS A 30 8.04 -12.37 -22.65
CA LYS A 30 8.33 -13.38 -21.63
C LYS A 30 7.31 -13.33 -20.49
N ILE A 31 6.93 -14.46 -19.90
CA ILE A 31 6.05 -14.48 -18.73
C ILE A 31 6.76 -13.77 -17.57
N LEU A 32 6.15 -12.76 -16.98
CA LEU A 32 6.73 -12.11 -15.80
C LEU A 32 6.49 -13.00 -14.58
N VAL A 33 7.55 -13.31 -13.85
CA VAL A 33 7.51 -14.09 -12.60
C VAL A 33 8.15 -13.28 -11.49
N SER A 34 7.43 -13.06 -10.40
CA SER A 34 7.91 -12.43 -9.16
C SER A 34 7.73 -13.38 -7.97
N THR A 35 8.29 -12.99 -6.82
CA THR A 35 8.23 -13.74 -5.56
C THR A 35 8.08 -12.79 -4.38
N TYR A 36 7.67 -13.30 -3.23
CA TYR A 36 7.92 -12.66 -1.94
C TYR A 36 9.01 -13.45 -1.21
N GLY A 37 10.21 -12.89 -1.10
CA GLY A 37 11.40 -13.54 -0.56
C GLY A 37 12.06 -14.54 -1.52
N GLY A 38 12.90 -15.43 -0.96
CA GLY A 38 13.57 -16.51 -1.68
C GLY A 38 15.04 -16.25 -2.06
N SER A 39 15.65 -15.17 -1.58
CA SER A 39 17.09 -14.88 -1.77
C SER A 39 18.00 -15.94 -1.14
N ASP A 40 17.54 -16.58 -0.06
CA ASP A 40 18.20 -17.67 0.66
C ASP A 40 18.38 -18.94 -0.20
N ARG A 41 17.60 -19.10 -1.28
CA ARG A 41 17.75 -20.20 -2.24
C ARG A 41 18.98 -20.09 -3.13
N GLY A 42 19.57 -18.89 -3.23
CA GLY A 42 20.76 -18.63 -4.03
C GLY A 42 20.48 -18.59 -5.54
N ASP A 43 21.44 -18.04 -6.29
CA ASP A 43 21.29 -17.79 -7.74
C ASP A 43 21.11 -19.07 -8.56
N ALA A 44 21.79 -20.16 -8.16
CA ALA A 44 21.72 -21.44 -8.87
C ALA A 44 20.29 -22.01 -8.92
N PHE A 45 19.51 -21.86 -7.84
CA PHE A 45 18.11 -22.29 -7.77
C PHE A 45 17.24 -21.51 -8.77
N TRP A 46 17.39 -20.18 -8.80
CA TRP A 46 16.62 -19.32 -9.69
C TRP A 46 17.03 -19.48 -11.15
N ASN A 47 18.32 -19.71 -11.42
CA ASN A 47 18.80 -20.12 -12.73
C ASN A 47 18.19 -21.46 -13.18
N GLN A 48 18.12 -22.45 -12.28
CA GLN A 48 17.50 -23.73 -12.56
C GLN A 48 16.01 -23.59 -12.91
N LEU A 49 15.27 -22.69 -12.25
CA LEU A 49 13.89 -22.38 -12.61
C LEU A 49 13.78 -21.84 -14.05
N LYS A 50 14.64 -20.89 -14.42
CA LYS A 50 14.66 -20.33 -15.79
C LYS A 50 14.95 -21.41 -16.83
N VAL A 51 15.96 -22.25 -16.58
CA VAL A 51 16.32 -23.37 -17.46
C VAL A 51 15.17 -24.38 -17.56
N SER A 52 14.54 -24.73 -16.44
CA SER A 52 13.44 -25.67 -16.39
C SER A 52 12.23 -25.18 -17.18
N CYS A 53 11.86 -23.90 -17.03
CA CYS A 53 10.80 -23.28 -17.84
C CYS A 53 11.16 -23.24 -19.33
N ALA A 54 12.41 -22.88 -19.68
CA ALA A 54 12.88 -22.83 -21.06
C ALA A 54 12.83 -24.21 -21.74
N ASN A 55 13.23 -25.28 -21.03
CA ASN A 55 13.14 -26.66 -21.50
C ASN A 55 11.69 -27.11 -21.72
N ALA A 56 10.74 -26.53 -20.98
CA ALA A 56 9.30 -26.73 -21.17
C ALA A 56 8.70 -25.81 -22.26
N GLY A 57 9.53 -25.11 -23.03
CA GLY A 57 9.10 -24.22 -24.13
C GLY A 57 8.59 -22.86 -23.67
N VAL A 58 8.83 -22.46 -22.42
CA VAL A 58 8.32 -21.22 -21.83
C VAL A 58 9.46 -20.31 -21.38
N GLN A 59 9.50 -19.10 -21.93
CA GLN A 59 10.46 -18.07 -21.52
C GLN A 59 9.87 -17.19 -20.42
N ILE A 60 10.61 -17.01 -19.33
CA ILE A 60 10.24 -16.14 -18.21
C ILE A 60 11.17 -14.92 -18.11
N ALA A 61 10.64 -13.80 -17.62
CA ALA A 61 11.38 -12.67 -17.10
C ALA A 61 11.24 -12.70 -15.57
N PHE A 62 12.32 -13.00 -14.86
CA PHE A 62 12.28 -13.15 -13.42
C PHE A 62 12.63 -11.84 -12.70
N ALA A 63 11.67 -11.29 -11.95
CA ALA A 63 11.81 -10.06 -11.18
C ALA A 63 11.38 -10.32 -9.72
N PRO A 64 12.24 -10.91 -8.88
CA PRO A 64 11.87 -11.29 -7.52
C PRO A 64 11.72 -10.08 -6.61
N ALA A 65 10.95 -10.26 -5.53
CA ALA A 65 10.94 -9.36 -4.38
C ALA A 65 11.71 -9.99 -3.23
N PHE A 66 13.04 -9.99 -3.33
CA PHE A 66 13.91 -10.42 -2.24
C PHE A 66 13.82 -9.40 -1.10
N ASN A 67 13.02 -9.72 -0.09
CA ASN A 67 12.64 -8.82 0.99
C ASN A 67 13.81 -8.48 1.93
N ASP A 68 14.92 -9.19 1.92
CA ASP A 68 16.16 -8.78 2.59
C ASP A 68 16.88 -7.61 1.91
N TYR A 69 16.54 -7.30 0.64
CA TYR A 69 17.10 -6.17 -0.10
C TYR A 69 16.23 -4.92 0.04
N ARG A 70 16.44 -4.18 1.14
CA ARG A 70 15.79 -2.89 1.41
C ARG A 70 16.70 -1.68 1.23
N ASN A 71 17.94 -1.81 1.67
CA ASN A 71 18.90 -0.70 1.73
C ASN A 71 19.45 -0.39 0.32
N PRO A 72 19.51 0.89 -0.09
CA PRO A 72 20.08 1.29 -1.39
C PRO A 72 21.51 0.75 -1.63
N ASP A 73 22.34 0.65 -0.59
CA ASP A 73 23.72 0.14 -0.68
C ASP A 73 23.77 -1.34 -1.11
N GLY A 74 22.67 -2.07 -0.92
CA GLY A 74 22.53 -3.46 -1.34
C GLY A 74 22.27 -3.63 -2.85
N ALA A 75 22.02 -2.56 -3.60
CA ALA A 75 21.60 -2.66 -5.01
C ALA A 75 22.66 -3.26 -5.93
N SER A 76 23.93 -2.87 -5.76
CA SER A 76 25.05 -3.45 -6.53
C SER A 76 25.29 -4.92 -6.13
N GLY A 77 25.18 -5.21 -4.83
CA GLY A 77 25.29 -6.57 -4.28
C GLY A 77 24.20 -7.51 -4.77
N LEU A 78 22.97 -7.01 -4.99
CA LEU A 78 21.87 -7.80 -5.56
C LEU A 78 22.23 -8.30 -6.96
N VAL A 79 22.61 -7.39 -7.86
CA VAL A 79 22.86 -7.74 -9.26
C VAL A 79 24.19 -8.48 -9.46
N SER A 80 25.15 -8.36 -8.54
CA SER A 80 26.37 -9.17 -8.58
C SER A 80 26.13 -10.59 -8.07
N LYS A 81 25.36 -10.75 -6.98
CA LYS A 81 25.06 -12.05 -6.37
C LYS A 81 24.06 -12.88 -7.18
N PHE A 82 23.08 -12.23 -7.81
CA PHE A 82 22.03 -12.90 -8.56
C PHE A 82 22.11 -12.57 -10.05
N SER A 83 22.92 -13.33 -10.78
CA SER A 83 23.07 -13.19 -12.23
C SER A 83 21.79 -13.60 -12.99
N SER A 84 20.99 -14.49 -12.39
CA SER A 84 19.80 -15.07 -13.02
C SER A 84 18.58 -14.16 -13.02
N ILE A 85 18.49 -13.12 -12.18
CA ILE A 85 17.35 -12.20 -12.20
C ILE A 85 17.38 -11.34 -13.46
N ASP A 86 16.22 -11.10 -14.07
CA ASP A 86 16.07 -10.20 -15.21
C ASP A 86 15.60 -8.81 -14.77
N GLY A 87 14.85 -8.72 -13.67
CA GLY A 87 14.35 -7.47 -13.10
C GLY A 87 14.39 -7.51 -11.58
N PHE A 88 13.77 -6.54 -10.93
CA PHE A 88 13.63 -6.55 -9.48
C PHE A 88 12.33 -5.90 -9.06
N PHE A 89 11.67 -6.52 -8.09
CA PHE A 89 10.51 -5.98 -7.42
C PHE A 89 10.89 -5.47 -6.04
N ASN A 90 10.87 -4.15 -5.84
CA ASN A 90 11.02 -3.60 -4.50
C ASN A 90 9.69 -3.74 -3.73
N TRP A 91 9.59 -4.77 -2.88
CA TRP A 91 8.42 -5.02 -2.02
C TRP A 91 8.20 -3.94 -0.96
N TRP A 92 9.26 -3.25 -0.52
CA TRP A 92 9.20 -2.36 0.62
C TRP A 92 8.39 -1.10 0.33
N SER A 93 7.10 -1.16 0.68
CA SER A 93 6.10 -0.10 0.43
C SER A 93 5.96 0.91 1.56
N TRP A 94 6.53 0.64 2.74
CA TRP A 94 6.29 1.41 3.97
C TRP A 94 7.59 1.93 4.57
N PRO A 95 7.55 2.99 5.40
CA PRO A 95 8.74 3.50 6.05
C PRO A 95 9.39 2.52 7.04
N GLU A 96 10.56 2.90 7.54
CA GLU A 96 11.25 2.16 8.60
C GLU A 96 10.72 2.55 9.98
N ASP A 97 11.08 1.77 11.00
CA ASP A 97 10.66 1.97 12.39
C ASP A 97 11.43 3.09 13.10
N ASN A 98 11.64 4.21 12.42
CA ASN A 98 12.46 5.34 12.86
C ASN A 98 11.70 6.68 12.83
N GLY A 99 10.39 6.64 12.54
CA GLY A 99 9.53 7.82 12.49
C GLY A 99 9.77 8.74 11.29
N GLN A 100 10.59 8.32 10.33
CA GLN A 100 10.80 9.04 9.08
C GLN A 100 9.83 8.58 8.01
N LEU A 101 9.55 9.44 7.03
CA LEU A 101 8.77 9.08 5.84
C LEU A 101 9.61 8.21 4.90
N LEU A 102 8.94 7.40 4.09
CA LEU A 102 9.59 6.59 3.07
C LEU A 102 10.16 7.50 1.97
N THR A 103 11.40 7.26 1.57
CA THR A 103 12.09 8.01 0.52
C THR A 103 12.20 7.18 -0.76
N THR A 104 12.68 7.81 -1.84
CA THR A 104 12.93 7.16 -3.14
C THR A 104 14.34 6.59 -3.27
N ALA A 105 15.18 6.69 -2.24
CA ALA A 105 16.59 6.34 -2.31
C ALA A 105 16.80 4.87 -2.74
N SER A 106 16.14 3.93 -2.05
CA SER A 106 16.17 2.51 -2.41
C SER A 106 15.65 2.28 -3.82
N ASP A 107 14.53 2.91 -4.18
CA ASP A 107 13.93 2.69 -5.48
C ASP A 107 14.85 3.11 -6.63
N LEU A 108 15.45 4.29 -6.52
CA LEU A 108 16.37 4.82 -7.51
C LEU A 108 17.65 3.97 -7.60
N ALA A 109 18.19 3.51 -6.47
CA ALA A 109 19.36 2.65 -6.44
C ALA A 109 19.11 1.30 -7.13
N PHE A 110 18.06 0.58 -6.75
CA PHE A 110 17.73 -0.71 -7.36
C PHE A 110 17.31 -0.58 -8.82
N LYS A 111 16.52 0.45 -9.16
CA LYS A 111 16.15 0.73 -10.56
C LYS A 111 17.39 0.98 -11.42
N SER A 112 18.33 1.79 -10.92
CA SER A 112 19.59 2.08 -11.63
C SER A 112 20.41 0.81 -11.85
N ALA A 113 20.60 -0.01 -10.81
CA ALA A 113 21.35 -1.26 -10.89
C ALA A 113 20.75 -2.26 -11.91
N ILE A 114 19.42 -2.41 -11.91
CA ILE A 114 18.71 -3.25 -12.88
C ILE A 114 18.85 -2.69 -14.30
N LYS A 115 18.63 -1.40 -14.50
CA LYS A 115 18.72 -0.77 -15.83
C LYS A 115 20.13 -0.86 -16.43
N GLN A 116 21.17 -0.80 -15.59
CA GLN A 116 22.56 -0.88 -16.05
C GLN A 116 22.99 -2.28 -16.48
N SER A 117 22.37 -3.33 -15.93
CA SER A 117 22.92 -4.68 -16.02
C SER A 117 21.93 -5.75 -16.46
N ARG A 118 20.64 -5.42 -16.62
CA ARG A 118 19.55 -6.36 -16.93
C ARG A 118 18.53 -5.78 -17.92
N SER A 119 17.58 -6.61 -18.35
CA SER A 119 16.59 -6.28 -19.40
C SER A 119 15.12 -6.39 -18.96
N GLY A 120 14.87 -6.94 -17.77
CA GLY A 120 13.57 -7.04 -17.14
C GLY A 120 13.14 -5.74 -16.45
N PRO A 121 11.94 -5.73 -15.87
CA PRO A 121 11.36 -4.52 -15.30
C PRO A 121 11.95 -4.21 -13.92
N TYR A 122 12.03 -2.93 -13.59
CA TYR A 122 12.00 -2.49 -12.21
C TYR A 122 10.55 -2.26 -11.77
N ILE A 123 10.12 -2.99 -10.75
CA ILE A 123 8.76 -2.92 -10.18
C ILE A 123 8.85 -2.20 -8.84
N MET A 124 8.11 -1.10 -8.70
CA MET A 124 8.00 -0.33 -7.46
C MET A 124 6.66 -0.62 -6.81
N SER A 125 6.67 -0.95 -5.52
CA SER A 125 5.44 -1.11 -4.76
C SER A 125 4.90 0.21 -4.22
N VAL A 126 3.56 0.29 -4.14
CA VAL A 126 2.82 1.32 -3.41
C VAL A 126 1.77 0.67 -2.52
N SER A 127 1.57 1.21 -1.33
CA SER A 127 0.60 0.71 -0.36
C SER A 127 0.04 1.85 0.50
N PRO A 128 -1.26 1.83 0.89
CA PRO A 128 -1.85 2.93 1.65
C PRO A 128 -1.51 2.90 3.14
N TRP A 129 -1.39 1.70 3.72
CA TRP A 129 -1.31 1.48 5.16
C TRP A 129 -0.54 0.20 5.47
N GLN A 130 -0.14 -0.04 6.71
CA GLN A 130 0.37 -1.34 7.17
C GLN A 130 0.23 -1.43 8.69
N PHE A 131 -0.56 -2.41 9.11
CA PHE A 131 -0.77 -2.73 10.50
C PHE A 131 -1.17 -4.20 10.64
N LYS A 132 -0.62 -4.86 11.65
CA LYS A 132 -1.12 -6.17 12.08
C LYS A 132 -0.93 -6.38 13.56
N GLU A 133 -1.89 -7.08 14.14
CA GLU A 133 -1.83 -7.68 15.46
C GLU A 133 -1.99 -9.20 15.26
N MET A 134 -0.87 -9.91 15.18
CA MET A 134 -0.86 -11.38 15.15
C MET A 134 -0.02 -11.98 16.30
N GLY A 135 0.20 -11.20 17.36
CA GLY A 135 0.99 -11.58 18.53
C GLY A 135 2.51 -11.65 18.33
N GLY A 136 3.25 -11.60 19.45
CA GLY A 136 4.71 -11.74 19.49
C GLY A 136 5.43 -10.69 18.64
N THR A 137 6.35 -11.13 17.78
CA THR A 137 7.07 -10.21 16.86
C THR A 137 6.23 -9.80 15.65
N GLN A 138 5.05 -10.41 15.44
CA GLN A 138 4.10 -10.11 14.36
C GLN A 138 3.05 -9.09 14.79
N ASN A 139 3.46 -8.07 15.54
CA ASN A 139 2.61 -6.99 16.02
C ASN A 139 3.27 -5.61 15.80
N TRP A 140 2.82 -4.89 14.78
CA TRP A 140 3.36 -3.56 14.44
C TRP A 140 2.41 -2.73 13.58
N VAL A 141 2.65 -1.41 13.58
CA VAL A 141 2.10 -0.45 12.61
C VAL A 141 3.25 0.27 11.87
N GLN A 142 3.05 0.72 10.64
CA GLN A 142 4.00 1.59 9.95
C GLN A 142 3.46 3.02 9.83
N LEU A 143 4.35 4.03 9.81
CA LEU A 143 3.97 5.43 9.65
C LEU A 143 3.37 5.68 8.25
N SER A 144 2.05 5.47 8.14
CA SER A 144 1.34 5.43 6.85
C SER A 144 0.32 6.56 6.68
N ASP A 145 0.19 7.43 7.68
CA ASP A 145 -0.74 8.56 7.77
C ASP A 145 -0.99 9.30 6.46
N THR A 146 0.06 9.59 5.69
CA THR A 146 0.00 10.30 4.41
C THR A 146 0.63 9.53 3.24
N LEU A 147 1.03 8.26 3.48
CA LEU A 147 1.80 7.42 2.56
C LEU A 147 1.14 7.27 1.21
N TRP A 148 -0.18 7.05 1.19
CA TRP A 148 -0.90 6.84 -0.05
C TRP A 148 -0.79 8.04 -1.01
N ASP A 149 -0.73 9.27 -0.50
CA ASP A 149 -0.58 10.45 -1.35
C ASP A 149 0.86 10.63 -1.84
N TYR A 150 1.82 10.70 -0.91
CA TYR A 150 3.20 11.04 -1.30
C TYR A 150 3.90 9.90 -2.05
N ARG A 151 3.55 8.64 -1.79
CA ARG A 151 4.19 7.50 -2.48
C ARG A 151 3.79 7.44 -3.95
N TRP A 152 2.53 7.73 -4.29
CA TRP A 152 2.10 7.88 -5.68
C TRP A 152 2.77 9.08 -6.35
N LYS A 153 2.96 10.21 -5.65
CA LYS A 153 3.72 11.34 -6.17
C LYS A 153 5.18 10.97 -6.45
N GLN A 154 5.82 10.18 -5.58
CA GLN A 154 7.17 9.65 -5.81
C GLN A 154 7.25 8.75 -7.05
N VAL A 155 6.26 7.87 -7.25
CA VAL A 155 6.14 7.05 -8.48
C VAL A 155 6.15 7.93 -9.73
N ILE A 156 5.34 8.98 -9.73
CA ILE A 156 5.06 9.81 -10.91
C ILE A 156 6.22 10.78 -11.21
N ASN A 157 6.72 11.45 -10.18
CA ASN A 157 7.64 12.57 -10.35
C ASN A 157 9.10 12.11 -10.33
N ASP A 158 9.43 11.15 -9.45
CA ASP A 158 10.82 10.88 -9.08
C ASP A 158 11.30 9.55 -9.69
N VAL A 159 10.60 8.45 -9.38
CA VAL A 159 11.10 7.11 -9.69
C VAL A 159 10.74 6.70 -11.11
N LYS A 160 9.50 6.90 -11.55
CA LYS A 160 8.98 6.49 -12.88
C LYS A 160 9.34 5.03 -13.22
N PRO A 161 8.90 4.05 -12.39
CA PRO A 161 9.27 2.64 -12.54
C PRO A 161 8.79 2.06 -13.88
N ASP A 162 9.13 0.81 -14.19
CA ASP A 162 8.54 0.14 -15.36
C ASP A 162 7.11 -0.36 -15.05
N ILE A 163 6.94 -0.87 -13.82
CA ILE A 163 5.68 -1.40 -13.30
C ILE A 163 5.46 -0.82 -11.90
N VAL A 164 4.22 -0.47 -11.59
CA VAL A 164 3.78 -0.14 -10.23
C VAL A 164 2.93 -1.30 -9.73
N GLU A 165 3.28 -1.87 -8.58
CA GLU A 165 2.49 -2.90 -7.92
C GLU A 165 1.78 -2.31 -6.71
N ILE A 166 0.44 -2.44 -6.66
CA ILE A 166 -0.32 -2.06 -5.48
C ILE A 166 -0.33 -3.22 -4.50
N VAL A 167 0.26 -2.99 -3.34
CA VAL A 167 0.39 -3.96 -2.25
C VAL A 167 -0.62 -3.53 -1.15
N THR A 168 -1.81 -4.10 -1.06
CA THR A 168 -2.35 -5.25 -1.83
C THR A 168 -3.81 -5.07 -2.19
N TRP A 169 -4.34 -6.02 -2.97
CA TRP A 169 -5.77 -6.12 -3.18
C TRP A 169 -6.52 -6.60 -1.92
N ASN A 170 -6.03 -7.63 -1.23
CA ASN A 170 -6.81 -8.36 -0.22
C ASN A 170 -5.97 -8.99 0.90
N ASP A 171 -4.78 -8.46 1.21
CA ASP A 171 -4.07 -8.89 2.41
C ASP A 171 -4.68 -8.22 3.65
N TYR A 172 -5.74 -8.85 4.15
CA TYR A 172 -6.55 -8.31 5.23
C TYR A 172 -5.79 -8.30 6.56
N ALA A 173 -4.99 -9.33 6.83
CA ALA A 173 -4.26 -9.48 8.09
C ALA A 173 -3.17 -8.41 8.28
N GLU A 174 -2.71 -7.79 7.19
CA GLU A 174 -1.71 -6.71 7.23
C GLU A 174 -2.33 -5.32 6.99
N SER A 175 -3.66 -5.22 6.98
CA SER A 175 -4.40 -3.94 6.96
C SER A 175 -4.05 -3.02 5.78
N HIS A 176 -3.53 -3.56 4.70
CA HIS A 176 -3.05 -2.78 3.54
C HIS A 176 -3.75 -3.10 2.23
N TYR A 177 -4.87 -3.80 2.34
CA TYR A 177 -5.79 -4.09 1.25
C TYR A 177 -6.52 -2.83 0.78
N ILE A 178 -6.86 -2.79 -0.51
CA ILE A 178 -7.75 -1.77 -1.09
C ILE A 178 -9.03 -2.38 -1.70
N GLY A 179 -9.15 -3.71 -1.69
CA GLY A 179 -10.35 -4.43 -2.11
C GLY A 179 -11.43 -4.43 -1.03
N ASP A 180 -12.63 -4.83 -1.42
CA ASP A 180 -13.70 -5.11 -0.46
C ASP A 180 -13.32 -6.35 0.37
N ILE A 181 -13.73 -6.38 1.65
CA ILE A 181 -13.54 -7.57 2.49
C ILE A 181 -14.45 -8.67 1.94
N ASN A 182 -13.85 -9.77 1.48
CA ASN A 182 -14.60 -10.92 0.98
C ASN A 182 -15.08 -11.78 2.16
N PRO A 183 -16.39 -11.86 2.44
CA PRO A 183 -16.90 -12.61 3.60
C PRO A 183 -16.71 -14.13 3.47
N ASN A 184 -16.31 -14.63 2.30
CA ASN A 184 -16.10 -16.06 2.05
C ASN A 184 -14.66 -16.53 2.33
N VAL A 185 -13.74 -15.62 2.65
CA VAL A 185 -12.37 -16.01 3.01
C VAL A 185 -12.28 -16.35 4.48
N TYR A 186 -11.45 -17.34 4.83
CA TYR A 186 -11.11 -17.58 6.23
C TYR A 186 -10.26 -16.41 6.74
N LEU A 187 -10.79 -15.70 7.74
CA LEU A 187 -10.03 -14.78 8.57
C LEU A 187 -9.83 -15.44 9.92
N ASP A 188 -8.58 -15.56 10.35
CA ASP A 188 -8.26 -16.02 11.69
C ASP A 188 -9.00 -15.18 12.74
N SER A 189 -9.40 -15.79 13.87
CA SER A 189 -10.18 -15.09 14.88
C SER A 189 -9.47 -13.83 15.38
N ASN A 190 -8.14 -13.87 15.56
CA ASN A 190 -7.36 -12.72 16.00
C ASN A 190 -7.37 -11.59 14.96
N VAL A 191 -7.26 -11.97 13.68
CA VAL A 191 -7.32 -11.03 12.55
C VAL A 191 -8.71 -10.38 12.43
N SER A 192 -9.76 -11.19 12.61
CA SER A 192 -11.14 -10.73 12.45
C SER A 192 -11.52 -9.58 13.40
N HIS A 193 -10.89 -9.49 14.58
CA HIS A 193 -11.17 -8.46 15.58
C HIS A 193 -10.77 -7.05 15.17
N TYR A 194 -9.79 -6.88 14.27
CA TYR A 194 -9.37 -5.57 13.77
C TYR A 194 -9.68 -5.34 12.28
N VAL A 195 -10.06 -6.38 11.55
CA VAL A 195 -10.44 -6.29 10.13
C VAL A 195 -11.93 -6.03 9.95
N ASN A 196 -12.80 -6.73 10.69
CA ASN A 196 -14.25 -6.63 10.47
C ASN A 196 -14.76 -5.21 10.78
N GLY A 197 -15.45 -4.60 9.81
CA GLY A 197 -15.98 -3.23 9.92
C GLY A 197 -15.01 -2.12 9.50
N PHE A 198 -13.74 -2.44 9.21
CA PHE A 198 -12.74 -1.46 8.77
C PHE A 198 -12.57 -1.56 7.26
N VAL A 199 -13.40 -0.83 6.51
CA VAL A 199 -13.38 -0.91 5.04
C VAL A 199 -12.32 0.00 4.43
N HIS A 200 -11.64 -0.47 3.37
CA HIS A 200 -10.58 0.25 2.67
C HIS A 200 -10.89 0.57 1.19
N ALA A 201 -12.01 0.07 0.69
CA ALA A 201 -12.42 0.20 -0.72
C ALA A 201 -12.34 1.63 -1.29
N PRO A 202 -12.63 2.71 -0.54
CA PRO A 202 -12.52 4.07 -1.07
C PRO A 202 -11.11 4.50 -1.46
N TRP A 203 -10.04 3.86 -0.96
CA TRP A 203 -8.68 4.13 -1.45
C TRP A 203 -8.49 3.78 -2.93
N ARG A 204 -9.36 2.96 -3.53
CA ARG A 204 -9.40 2.72 -4.99
C ARG A 204 -9.69 3.99 -5.79
N ILE A 205 -10.42 4.95 -5.22
CA ILE A 205 -10.71 6.24 -5.89
C ILE A 205 -9.40 7.04 -6.03
N VAL A 206 -8.60 7.08 -4.97
CA VAL A 206 -7.28 7.70 -4.99
C VAL A 206 -6.34 6.96 -5.96
N ALA A 207 -6.37 5.63 -5.94
CA ALA A 207 -5.59 4.80 -6.87
C ALA A 207 -5.95 5.09 -8.33
N ASP A 208 -7.25 5.15 -8.67
CA ASP A 208 -7.71 5.42 -10.04
C ASP A 208 -7.17 6.77 -10.58
N TYR A 209 -7.21 7.83 -9.76
CA TYR A 209 -6.63 9.13 -10.10
C TYR A 209 -5.14 9.02 -10.41
N TYR A 210 -4.36 8.40 -9.52
CA TYR A 210 -2.92 8.31 -9.68
C TYR A 210 -2.47 7.32 -10.75
N ILE A 211 -3.20 6.22 -10.97
CA ILE A 211 -2.95 5.29 -12.07
C ILE A 211 -3.12 6.02 -13.41
N LYS A 212 -4.20 6.80 -13.57
CA LYS A 212 -4.42 7.60 -14.77
C LYS A 212 -3.32 8.62 -14.97
N TRP A 213 -2.92 9.31 -13.90
CA TRP A 213 -1.80 10.25 -13.97
C TRP A 213 -0.51 9.56 -14.42
N TYR A 214 -0.11 8.49 -13.75
CA TYR A 214 1.09 7.74 -14.07
C TYR A 214 1.11 7.26 -15.54
N LYS A 215 0.00 6.69 -16.03
CA LYS A 215 -0.09 6.17 -17.40
C LYS A 215 -0.08 7.26 -18.47
N ASN A 216 -0.63 8.44 -18.17
CA ASN A 216 -0.77 9.53 -19.14
C ASN A 216 0.34 10.59 -19.04
N GLY A 217 1.17 10.54 -18.00
CA GLY A 217 2.23 11.52 -17.72
C GLY A 217 1.72 12.89 -17.24
N SER A 218 0.42 13.07 -17.04
CA SER A 218 -0.20 14.31 -16.57
C SER A 218 -1.42 14.02 -15.70
N ALA A 219 -1.69 14.90 -14.72
CA ALA A 219 -2.80 14.74 -13.79
C ALA A 219 -4.13 14.70 -14.56
N PRO A 220 -5.00 13.71 -14.35
CA PRO A 220 -6.29 13.65 -15.04
C PRO A 220 -7.23 14.73 -14.51
N VAL A 221 -8.13 15.21 -15.38
CA VAL A 221 -9.24 16.06 -14.94
C VAL A 221 -10.14 15.27 -13.99
N VAL A 222 -10.41 15.84 -12.81
CA VAL A 222 -11.36 15.27 -11.87
C VAL A 222 -12.78 15.54 -12.36
N GLY A 223 -13.55 14.48 -12.61
CA GLY A 223 -14.92 14.59 -13.12
C GLY A 223 -16.01 14.70 -12.05
N LYS A 224 -15.66 14.44 -10.78
CA LYS A 224 -16.59 14.42 -9.66
C LYS A 224 -15.89 14.87 -8.38
N ASP A 225 -16.50 15.78 -7.63
CA ASP A 225 -15.97 16.22 -6.34
C ASP A 225 -16.08 15.08 -5.32
N GLN A 226 -14.95 14.62 -4.80
CA GLN A 226 -14.89 13.56 -3.81
C GLN A 226 -13.84 13.86 -2.74
N ILE A 227 -14.10 13.50 -1.50
CA ILE A 227 -13.12 13.47 -0.43
C ILE A 227 -13.03 12.05 0.08
N VAL A 228 -11.84 11.44 -0.04
CA VAL A 228 -11.51 10.15 0.57
C VAL A 228 -10.81 10.43 1.89
N PHE A 229 -11.31 9.88 2.99
CA PHE A 229 -10.79 10.16 4.33
C PHE A 229 -10.54 8.87 5.11
N TRP A 230 -9.60 8.92 6.04
CA TRP A 230 -9.27 7.78 6.89
C TRP A 230 -8.83 8.20 8.30
N TYR A 231 -9.12 7.34 9.27
CA TYR A 231 -8.80 7.54 10.68
C TYR A 231 -8.92 6.22 11.45
N ARG A 232 -8.25 6.13 12.61
CA ARG A 232 -8.38 5.00 13.55
C ARG A 232 -9.61 5.18 14.45
N SER A 233 -10.16 4.08 14.97
CA SER A 233 -11.34 4.11 15.84
C SER A 233 -11.06 4.54 17.28
N HIS A 234 -9.79 4.69 17.66
CA HIS A 234 -9.40 5.15 18.99
C HIS A 234 -8.04 5.88 18.95
N PRO A 235 -7.77 6.82 19.87
CA PRO A 235 -6.44 7.41 20.04
C PRO A 235 -5.37 6.35 20.37
N LYS A 236 -4.13 6.56 19.93
CA LYS A 236 -3.00 5.63 20.15
C LYS A 236 -2.66 5.46 21.63
N GLY A 237 -3.01 6.44 22.47
CA GLY A 237 -2.74 6.47 23.90
C GLY A 237 -3.67 5.58 24.73
N VAL A 238 -4.84 5.19 24.20
CA VAL A 238 -5.81 4.34 24.90
C VAL A 238 -5.20 2.99 25.24
N SER A 239 -5.48 2.49 26.45
CA SER A 239 -5.13 1.13 26.87
C SER A 239 -6.26 0.18 26.51
N CYS A 240 -5.93 -0.88 25.78
CA CYS A 240 -6.91 -1.85 25.32
C CYS A 240 -7.01 -3.05 26.25
N SER A 241 -8.17 -3.71 26.30
CA SER A 241 -8.39 -4.85 27.19
C SER A 241 -7.70 -6.14 26.75
N GLN A 242 -7.36 -6.23 25.46
CA GLN A 242 -6.74 -7.40 24.82
C GLN A 242 -5.68 -6.97 23.81
N GLY A 243 -4.82 -7.93 23.45
CA GLY A 243 -3.71 -7.73 22.52
C GLY A 243 -2.56 -6.94 23.13
N ASP A 244 -1.45 -6.92 22.41
CA ASP A 244 -0.27 -6.15 22.80
C ASP A 244 -0.24 -4.80 22.07
N ARG A 245 0.28 -3.77 22.72
CA ARG A 245 0.49 -2.47 22.06
C ARG A 245 1.48 -2.68 20.89
N PRO A 246 1.11 -2.33 19.65
CA PRO A 246 1.96 -2.61 18.49
C PRO A 246 3.29 -1.88 18.59
N ARG A 247 4.37 -2.53 18.10
CA ARG A 247 5.62 -1.82 17.81
C ARG A 247 5.29 -0.65 16.88
N ASN A 248 6.00 0.46 17.02
CA ASN A 248 5.84 1.68 16.22
C ASN A 248 4.56 2.49 16.50
N SER A 249 3.72 2.10 17.46
CA SER A 249 2.44 2.76 17.76
C SER A 249 2.56 4.25 18.13
N GLN A 250 3.75 4.73 18.49
CA GLN A 250 4.02 6.14 18.76
C GLN A 250 4.00 7.02 17.52
N TYR A 251 4.24 6.49 16.31
CA TYR A 251 4.45 7.33 15.12
C TYR A 251 3.16 7.76 14.42
N PRO A 252 2.14 6.91 14.17
CA PRO A 252 0.89 7.37 13.60
C PRO A 252 0.27 8.50 14.44
N ALA A 253 -0.21 9.54 13.79
CA ALA A 253 -0.87 10.64 14.46
C ALA A 253 -2.30 10.22 14.88
N ASP A 254 -2.79 10.85 15.95
CA ASP A 254 -4.20 10.81 16.32
C ASP A 254 -4.91 11.90 15.52
N ALA A 255 -5.31 11.58 14.28
CA ALA A 255 -5.90 12.53 13.35
C ALA A 255 -6.83 11.86 12.34
N VAL A 256 -7.72 12.67 11.78
CA VAL A 256 -8.50 12.34 10.59
C VAL A 256 -7.80 12.96 9.39
N PHE A 257 -7.45 12.12 8.42
CA PHE A 257 -6.80 12.53 7.18
C PHE A 257 -7.81 12.54 6.05
N ALA A 258 -7.69 13.49 5.13
CA ALA A 258 -8.58 13.59 3.98
C ALA A 258 -7.84 14.03 2.72
N LEU A 259 -8.03 13.29 1.64
CA LEU A 259 -7.58 13.62 0.30
C LEU A 259 -8.80 14.06 -0.53
N ALA A 260 -8.81 15.33 -0.91
CA ALA A 260 -9.81 15.93 -1.77
C ALA A 260 -9.42 15.77 -3.24
N LEU A 261 -10.36 15.29 -4.06
CA LEU A 261 -10.33 15.27 -5.51
C LEU A 261 -11.44 16.18 -6.00
N LEU A 262 -11.11 17.38 -6.48
CA LEU A 262 -12.10 18.40 -6.83
C LEU A 262 -12.10 18.77 -8.32
N THR A 263 -13.29 18.96 -8.87
CA THR A 263 -13.53 19.46 -10.24
C THR A 263 -13.08 20.91 -10.42
N ARG A 264 -13.16 21.70 -9.35
CA ARG A 264 -12.78 23.11 -9.27
C ARG A 264 -12.47 23.50 -7.81
N PRO A 265 -11.75 24.60 -7.56
CA PRO A 265 -11.39 24.99 -6.20
C PRO A 265 -12.58 25.08 -5.26
N ALA A 266 -12.36 24.75 -3.99
CA ALA A 266 -13.33 24.85 -2.90
C ALA A 266 -12.60 24.96 -1.56
N THR A 267 -13.27 25.45 -0.53
CA THR A 267 -12.79 25.26 0.85
C THR A 267 -13.25 23.89 1.33
N VAL A 268 -12.33 23.07 1.81
CA VAL A 268 -12.66 21.79 2.46
C VAL A 268 -12.51 21.95 3.96
N THR A 269 -13.48 21.45 4.72
CA THR A 269 -13.43 21.45 6.19
C THR A 269 -13.44 20.03 6.74
N LEU A 270 -12.75 19.84 7.86
CA LEU A 270 -12.73 18.63 8.67
C LEU A 270 -13.01 19.04 10.12
N ASP A 271 -14.09 18.50 10.67
CA ASP A 271 -14.55 18.77 12.02
C ASP A 271 -14.67 17.47 12.79
N ILE A 272 -14.19 17.44 14.04
CA ILE A 272 -14.38 16.29 14.94
C ILE A 272 -14.35 16.79 16.39
N GLY A 273 -15.48 16.71 17.09
CA GLY A 273 -15.65 17.34 18.41
C GLY A 273 -15.29 18.83 18.37
N SER A 274 -14.45 19.27 19.30
CA SER A 274 -13.92 20.65 19.35
C SER A 274 -12.83 20.99 18.32
N LYS A 275 -12.39 20.03 17.49
CA LYS A 275 -11.31 20.26 16.52
C LYS A 275 -11.87 20.60 15.15
N HIS A 276 -11.24 21.59 14.53
CA HIS A 276 -11.56 22.08 13.19
C HIS A 276 -10.27 22.27 12.40
N PHE A 277 -10.30 21.89 11.13
CA PHE A 277 -9.29 22.23 10.14
C PHE A 277 -9.98 22.56 8.82
N GLN A 278 -9.48 23.58 8.12
CA GLN A 278 -9.92 23.87 6.77
C GLN A 278 -8.76 24.29 5.88
N TRP A 279 -8.90 24.05 4.58
CA TRP A 279 -7.95 24.55 3.58
C TRP A 279 -8.66 24.89 2.28
N ASP A 280 -8.04 25.81 1.53
CA ASP A 280 -8.45 26.10 0.16
C ASP A 280 -7.86 25.03 -0.76
N ALA A 281 -8.70 24.06 -1.10
CA ALA A 281 -8.37 22.95 -1.97
C ALA A 281 -8.44 23.40 -3.44
N PRO A 282 -7.38 23.24 -4.25
CA PRO A 282 -7.41 23.49 -5.68
C PRO A 282 -8.27 22.46 -6.41
N ALA A 283 -8.51 22.69 -7.71
CA ALA A 283 -8.92 21.60 -8.60
C ALA A 283 -7.84 20.51 -8.65
N GLY A 284 -8.23 19.26 -8.90
CA GLY A 284 -7.33 18.12 -8.82
C GLY A 284 -7.23 17.58 -7.39
N ASN A 285 -6.04 17.15 -6.97
CA ASN A 285 -5.82 16.55 -5.66
C ASN A 285 -5.18 17.50 -4.64
N SER A 286 -5.67 17.46 -3.40
CA SER A 286 -5.02 18.08 -2.23
C SER A 286 -5.35 17.29 -0.97
N MET A 287 -4.58 17.49 0.10
CA MET A 287 -4.73 16.71 1.32
C MET A 287 -4.67 17.63 2.55
N GLY A 288 -5.45 17.29 3.57
CA GLY A 288 -5.50 17.96 4.85
C GLY A 288 -5.74 16.98 5.99
N SER A 289 -5.62 17.46 7.24
CA SER A 289 -5.87 16.64 8.42
C SER A 289 -6.31 17.47 9.61
N VAL A 290 -7.18 16.91 10.45
CA VAL A 290 -7.59 17.49 11.74
C VAL A 290 -7.19 16.53 12.87
N PRO A 291 -6.55 16.99 13.97
CA PRO A 291 -6.21 16.12 15.08
C PRO A 291 -7.47 15.61 15.79
N PHE A 292 -7.36 14.46 16.44
CA PHE A 292 -8.43 13.95 17.30
C PHE A 292 -8.72 14.94 18.45
N PRO A 293 -9.99 15.05 18.85
CA PRO A 293 -10.39 15.82 20.01
C PRO A 293 -10.04 15.06 21.31
N PRO A 294 -9.89 15.76 22.46
CA PRO A 294 -9.85 15.08 23.76
C PRO A 294 -11.19 14.44 24.16
N GLU A 295 -12.31 14.85 23.54
CA GLU A 295 -13.64 14.30 23.78
C GLU A 295 -13.79 12.86 23.28
N ASP A 296 -14.51 12.03 24.04
CA ASP A 296 -14.87 10.67 23.66
C ASP A 296 -16.12 10.66 22.75
N VAL A 297 -16.34 9.56 22.04
CA VAL A 297 -17.52 9.29 21.19
C VAL A 297 -17.73 10.39 20.15
N GLN A 298 -16.68 10.68 19.38
CA GLN A 298 -16.71 11.70 18.32
C GLN A 298 -16.69 11.04 16.95
N ILE A 299 -17.30 11.68 15.97
CA ILE A 299 -17.34 11.19 14.58
C ILE A 299 -16.97 12.35 13.65
N PRO A 300 -16.04 12.16 12.69
CA PRO A 300 -15.65 13.25 11.83
C PRO A 300 -16.79 13.67 10.91
N TYR A 301 -16.90 14.96 10.69
CA TYR A 301 -17.76 15.61 9.71
C TYR A 301 -16.89 16.36 8.72
N ILE A 302 -17.15 16.17 7.44
CA ILE A 302 -16.31 16.69 6.36
C ILE A 302 -17.20 17.43 5.37
N GLN A 303 -16.74 18.58 4.86
CA GLN A 303 -17.52 19.41 3.94
C GLN A 303 -16.70 19.91 2.75
N ILE A 304 -17.39 20.14 1.64
CA ILE A 304 -16.93 20.90 0.48
C ILE A 304 -17.78 22.18 0.41
N ILE A 305 -17.13 23.34 0.54
CA ILE A 305 -17.77 24.65 0.60
C ILE A 305 -17.33 25.50 -0.59
N ARG A 306 -18.29 26.12 -1.28
CA ARG A 306 -18.02 27.10 -2.35
C ARG A 306 -18.91 28.31 -2.17
N ASN A 307 -18.33 29.50 -2.24
CA ASN A 307 -19.05 30.78 -2.07
C ASN A 307 -19.86 30.83 -0.77
N GLY A 308 -19.32 30.27 0.32
CA GLY A 308 -20.00 30.18 1.62
C GLY A 308 -21.13 29.14 1.70
N ALA A 309 -21.46 28.43 0.62
CA ALA A 309 -22.48 27.39 0.61
C ALA A 309 -21.87 25.98 0.67
N LYS A 310 -22.47 25.12 1.48
CA LYS A 310 -22.15 23.69 1.57
C LYS A 310 -22.61 22.99 0.30
N VAL A 311 -21.67 22.58 -0.54
CA VAL A 311 -21.95 21.86 -1.80
C VAL A 311 -22.05 20.35 -1.54
N LYS A 312 -21.26 19.85 -0.59
CA LYS A 312 -21.31 18.46 -0.17
C LYS A 312 -20.83 18.31 1.27
N ASP A 313 -21.34 17.30 1.96
CA ASP A 313 -20.90 16.94 3.30
C ASP A 313 -21.26 15.50 3.65
N GLY A 314 -20.69 15.03 4.75
CA GLY A 314 -21.05 13.77 5.36
C GLY A 314 -20.25 13.51 6.64
N TYR A 315 -20.74 12.55 7.41
CA TYR A 315 -20.02 12.01 8.56
C TYR A 315 -19.18 10.79 8.16
N GLY A 316 -18.18 10.47 8.98
CA GLY A 316 -17.60 9.13 9.01
C GLY A 316 -18.63 8.05 9.38
N SER A 317 -18.21 6.79 9.37
CA SER A 317 -19.08 5.67 9.76
C SER A 317 -18.65 4.95 11.03
N THR A 318 -17.53 5.36 11.62
CA THR A 318 -16.98 4.80 12.86
C THR A 318 -16.75 5.93 13.85
N TYR A 319 -17.19 5.77 15.10
CA TYR A 319 -16.86 6.71 16.16
C TYR A 319 -15.39 6.51 16.59
N VAL A 320 -14.69 7.62 16.81
CA VAL A 320 -13.46 7.65 17.59
C VAL A 320 -13.86 7.61 19.06
N THR A 321 -13.39 6.57 19.77
CA THR A 321 -13.72 6.35 21.17
C THR A 321 -12.51 5.97 22.01
N ASN A 322 -12.59 6.18 23.33
CA ASN A 322 -11.64 5.67 24.30
C ASN A 322 -11.92 4.21 24.70
N SER A 323 -13.00 3.60 24.19
CA SER A 323 -13.21 2.15 24.31
C SER A 323 -12.31 1.40 23.34
N CYS A 324 -11.45 0.52 23.87
CA CYS A 324 -10.55 -0.29 23.04
C CYS A 324 -10.56 -1.75 23.48
N PRO A 325 -11.31 -2.62 22.79
CA PRO A 325 -11.27 -4.06 23.06
C PRO A 325 -9.89 -4.65 22.74
N ILE A 326 -9.35 -4.31 21.56
CA ILE A 326 -8.05 -4.74 21.04
C ILE A 326 -7.33 -3.54 20.43
N TYR A 327 -6.00 -3.46 20.57
CA TYR A 327 -5.21 -2.44 19.88
C TYR A 327 -5.43 -2.52 18.37
N ASN A 328 -6.18 -1.56 17.82
CA ASN A 328 -6.53 -1.56 16.41
C ASN A 328 -6.02 -0.29 15.71
N PHE A 329 -4.93 -0.44 14.98
CA PHE A 329 -4.38 0.61 14.12
C PHE A 329 -4.77 0.43 12.66
N ASN A 330 -5.72 -0.46 12.35
CA ASN A 330 -6.37 -0.55 11.05
C ASN A 330 -7.33 0.66 10.89
N PRO A 331 -7.18 1.51 9.87
CA PRO A 331 -8.03 2.68 9.74
C PRO A 331 -9.38 2.32 9.11
N PHE A 332 -10.42 3.06 9.48
CA PHE A 332 -11.61 3.14 8.65
C PHE A 332 -11.33 4.07 7.48
N VAL A 333 -11.76 3.72 6.27
CA VAL A 333 -11.65 4.59 5.08
C VAL A 333 -13.05 4.87 4.53
N GLY A 334 -13.39 6.15 4.42
CA GLY A 334 -14.66 6.62 3.91
C GLY A 334 -14.51 7.49 2.65
N VAL A 335 -15.64 7.79 2.02
CA VAL A 335 -15.73 8.76 0.94
C VAL A 335 -16.98 9.61 1.08
N ILE A 336 -16.83 10.91 0.83
CA ILE A 336 -17.92 11.84 0.56
C ILE A 336 -17.78 12.24 -0.89
N GLY A 337 -18.70 11.81 -1.75
CA GLY A 337 -18.53 11.94 -3.20
C GLY A 337 -19.81 12.10 -3.99
#